data_AF-A0A166DYC3-F1
#
_entry.id   AF-A0A166DYC3-F1
#
_cell.length_a   1.000
_cell.length_b   1.000
_cell.length_c   1.000
_cell.angle_alpha   90.00
_cell.angle_beta   90.00
_cell.angle_gamma   90.00
#
_symmetry.space_group_name_H-M   'P 1'
#
loop_
_entity.id
_entity.type
_entity.pdbx_description
1 polymer ?
#
loop_
_entity_poly.entity_id
_entity_poly.type
_entity_poly.pdbx_seq_one_letter_code
_entity_poly.pdbx_strand_id
1 'polypeptide(L)'
;MNRSRASHARQPAPAQSRRLQAQAKADRERWAKHKHVEQLSVITNHGKEVSAANRGAQARVLRLGRDLLQFHSHSGKEEQNRIERLAKERLQALKNDDEEAHMKLINTAKLDTPITRPLKQTKSGFFDVEGGPASEATFGAVVAADGVVEDKTKVDYYTIAHKISERVTRQSTILAGGTLKKCQIKGLQWMASLYNSRLDSILADDVLSAGPIGLGKTIQTISLIAFLVESKRQPGPYLIIVPLSTMTNWSSEFTKWAPGFIMVSYKGNPAQRRLLQGYLRVGHF
;
A
#
# COMPACT_ATOMS: atom_id res chain seq x y z
N MET A 1 -59.64 25.49 90.55
CA MET A 1 -58.85 24.26 90.30
C MET A 1 -57.98 24.55 89.08
N ASN A 2 -56.65 24.58 89.07
CA ASN A 2 -55.66 23.60 89.54
C ASN A 2 -54.33 24.32 89.82
N ARG A 3 -53.70 24.07 90.98
CA ARG A 3 -52.32 24.52 91.27
C ARG A 3 -51.34 23.59 90.55
N SER A 4 -50.67 24.05 89.49
CA SER A 4 -49.57 23.29 88.88
C SER A 4 -48.24 23.69 89.53
N ARG A 5 -47.58 22.71 90.14
CA ARG A 5 -46.27 22.80 90.80
C ARG A 5 -45.22 23.35 89.83
N ALA A 6 -44.59 24.48 90.18
CA ALA A 6 -43.33 24.89 89.58
C ALA A 6 -42.23 23.90 90.01
N SER A 7 -41.89 22.96 89.12
CA SER A 7 -40.75 22.06 89.31
C SER A 7 -39.46 22.87 89.32
N HIS A 8 -38.89 23.09 90.51
CA HIS A 8 -37.53 23.60 90.64
C HIS A 8 -36.58 22.51 90.14
N ALA A 9 -36.15 22.63 88.88
CA ALA A 9 -35.07 21.81 88.35
C ALA A 9 -33.80 22.10 89.17
N ARG A 10 -33.33 21.11 89.94
CA ARG A 10 -32.03 21.19 90.62
C ARG A 10 -30.96 21.51 89.59
N GLN A 11 -30.25 22.62 89.78
CA GLN A 11 -29.11 22.94 88.94
C GLN A 11 -28.10 21.78 89.04
N PRO A 12 -27.63 21.22 87.90
CA PRO A 12 -26.70 20.11 87.93
C PRO A 12 -25.40 20.53 88.63
N ALA A 13 -24.82 19.62 89.43
CA ALA A 13 -23.59 19.86 90.15
C ALA A 13 -22.49 20.35 89.17
N PRO A 14 -21.61 21.29 89.57
CA PRO A 14 -20.67 21.94 88.65
C PRO A 14 -19.77 20.96 87.86
N ALA A 15 -19.48 19.78 88.43
CA ALA A 15 -18.77 18.70 87.75
C ALA A 15 -19.59 18.03 86.62
N GLN A 16 -20.90 17.86 86.79
CA GLN A 16 -21.80 17.30 85.77
C GLN A 16 -22.00 18.28 84.61
N SER A 17 -22.15 19.57 84.92
CA SER A 17 -22.25 20.63 83.90
C SER A 17 -21.00 20.75 83.04
N ARG A 18 -19.79 20.63 83.64
CA ARG A 18 -18.52 20.60 82.90
C ARG A 18 -18.39 19.38 81.98
N ARG A 19 -18.85 18.20 82.43
CA ARG A 19 -18.86 16.97 81.61
C ARG A 19 -19.80 17.09 80.41
N LEU A 20 -21.01 17.62 80.61
CA LEU A 20 -21.97 17.84 79.53
C LEU A 20 -21.47 18.86 78.50
N GLN A 21 -20.81 19.94 78.93
CA GLN A 21 -20.19 20.91 78.03
C GLN A 21 -19.02 20.31 77.24
N ALA A 22 -18.18 19.49 77.88
CA ALA A 22 -17.08 18.79 77.21
C ALA A 22 -17.61 17.79 76.17
N GLN A 23 -18.68 17.06 76.49
CA GLN A 23 -19.33 16.13 75.57
C GLN A 23 -19.97 16.87 74.38
N ALA A 24 -20.69 17.96 74.61
CA ALA A 24 -21.25 18.78 73.54
C ALA A 24 -20.17 19.40 72.63
N LYS A 25 -19.01 19.78 73.18
CA LYS A 25 -17.86 20.24 72.38
C LYS A 25 -17.28 19.11 71.54
N ALA A 26 -17.08 17.93 72.12
CA ALA A 26 -16.59 16.75 71.40
C ALA A 26 -17.53 16.31 70.28
N ASP A 27 -18.84 16.35 70.50
CA ASP A 27 -19.85 16.00 69.50
C ASP A 27 -19.89 17.02 68.35
N ARG A 28 -19.73 18.32 68.64
CA ARG A 28 -19.57 19.35 67.60
C ARG A 28 -18.31 19.14 66.76
N GLU A 29 -17.18 18.81 67.40
CA GLU A 29 -15.93 18.49 66.70
C GLU A 29 -16.07 17.24 65.84
N ARG A 30 -16.75 16.19 66.33
CA ARG A 30 -17.05 14.97 65.56
C ARG A 30 -17.94 15.28 64.35
N TRP A 31 -18.97 16.10 64.53
CA TRP A 31 -19.86 16.51 63.45
C TRP A 31 -19.12 17.33 62.38
N ALA A 32 -18.26 18.26 62.78
CA ALA A 32 -17.42 19.04 61.86
C ALA A 32 -16.46 18.14 61.06
N LYS A 33 -15.83 17.15 61.72
CA LYS A 33 -14.97 16.15 61.05
C LYS A 33 -15.77 15.28 60.09
N HIS A 34 -16.94 14.80 60.49
CA HIS A 34 -17.83 13.99 59.64
C HIS A 34 -18.23 14.77 58.37
N LYS A 35 -18.64 16.03 58.53
CA LYS A 35 -18.98 16.90 57.40
C LYS A 35 -17.79 17.10 56.44
N HIS A 36 -16.58 17.27 56.97
CA HIS A 36 -15.38 17.40 56.15
C HIS A 36 -15.05 16.09 55.40
N VAL A 37 -15.16 14.94 56.07
CA VAL A 37 -14.97 13.63 55.43
C VAL A 37 -16.00 13.38 54.32
N GLU A 38 -17.26 13.78 54.55
CA GLU A 38 -18.32 13.70 53.53
C GLU A 38 -18.00 14.57 52.32
N GLN A 39 -17.54 15.81 52.53
CA GLN A 39 -17.08 16.68 51.44
C GLN A 39 -15.93 16.06 50.63
N LEU A 40 -14.91 15.51 51.31
CA LEU A 40 -13.79 14.84 50.65
C LEU A 40 -14.23 13.59 49.88
N SER A 41 -15.21 12.85 50.42
CA SER A 41 -15.80 11.69 49.75
C SER A 41 -16.48 12.09 48.44
N VAL A 42 -17.27 13.17 48.44
CA VAL A 42 -17.92 13.72 47.24
C VAL A 42 -16.89 14.12 46.18
N ILE A 43 -15.83 14.85 46.58
CA ILE A 43 -14.76 15.27 45.65
C ILE A 43 -14.05 14.05 45.04
N THR A 44 -13.74 13.05 45.87
CA THR A 44 -13.05 11.84 45.42
C THR A 44 -13.93 11.02 44.49
N ASN A 45 -15.23 10.90 44.79
CA ASN A 45 -16.17 10.18 43.94
C ASN A 45 -16.36 10.87 42.59
N HIS A 46 -16.50 12.19 42.59
CA HIS A 46 -16.55 12.98 41.36
C HIS A 46 -15.28 12.80 40.50
N GLY A 47 -14.10 12.81 41.12
CA GLY A 47 -12.84 12.55 40.41
C GLY A 47 -12.80 11.16 39.75
N LYS A 48 -13.36 10.14 40.42
CA LYS A 48 -13.50 8.79 39.83
C LYS A 48 -14.46 8.76 38.66
N GLU A 49 -15.59 9.47 38.75
CA GLU A 49 -16.59 9.58 37.68
C GLU A 49 -16.01 10.27 36.45
N VAL A 50 -15.32 11.41 36.63
CA VAL A 50 -14.66 12.14 35.53
C VAL A 50 -13.59 11.28 34.86
N SER A 51 -12.77 10.57 35.66
CA SER A 51 -11.77 9.64 35.14
C SER A 51 -12.39 8.47 34.36
N ALA A 52 -13.51 7.92 34.85
CA ALA A 52 -14.25 6.87 34.16
C ALA A 52 -14.88 7.38 32.85
N ALA A 53 -15.45 8.59 32.85
CA ALA A 53 -16.02 9.22 31.67
C ALA A 53 -14.94 9.48 30.60
N ASN A 54 -13.77 9.97 30.99
CA ASN A 54 -12.64 10.18 30.07
C ASN A 54 -12.14 8.85 29.47
N ARG A 55 -11.96 7.82 30.30
CA ARG A 55 -11.60 6.47 29.82
C ARG A 55 -12.65 5.92 28.85
N GLY A 56 -13.94 6.12 29.15
CA GLY A 56 -15.03 5.74 28.25
C GLY A 56 -15.01 6.50 26.92
N ALA A 57 -14.68 7.79 26.94
CA ALA A 57 -14.53 8.60 25.73
C ALA A 57 -13.35 8.12 24.87
N GLN A 58 -12.18 7.88 25.47
CA GLN A 58 -11.01 7.33 24.78
C GLN A 58 -11.29 5.97 24.17
N ALA A 59 -11.98 5.08 24.90
CA ALA A 59 -12.36 3.76 24.38
C ALA A 59 -13.26 3.85 23.14
N ARG A 60 -14.20 4.81 23.10
CA ARG A 60 -15.05 5.04 21.91
C ARG A 60 -14.23 5.48 20.69
N VAL A 61 -13.28 6.40 20.88
CA VAL A 61 -12.41 6.88 19.80
C VAL A 61 -11.55 5.74 19.25
N LEU A 62 -10.94 4.93 20.13
CA LEU A 62 -10.14 3.78 19.72
C LEU A 62 -10.99 2.71 18.99
N ARG A 63 -12.22 2.48 19.46
CA ARG A 63 -13.16 1.57 18.79
C ARG A 63 -13.50 2.08 17.39
N LEU A 64 -13.84 3.35 17.25
CA LEU A 64 -14.11 3.95 15.94
C LEU A 64 -12.91 3.80 15.00
N GLY A 65 -11.69 4.03 15.48
CA GLY A 65 -10.46 3.81 14.69
C GLY A 65 -10.33 2.36 14.19
N ARG A 66 -10.65 1.38 15.03
CA ARG A 66 -10.65 -0.04 14.65
C ARG A 66 -11.74 -0.35 13.60
N ASP A 67 -12.94 0.16 13.82
CA ASP A 67 -14.07 -0.06 12.91
C ASP A 67 -13.82 0.57 11.53
N LEU A 68 -13.18 1.75 11.49
CA LEU A 68 -12.76 2.41 10.24
C LEU A 68 -11.69 1.61 9.49
N LEU A 69 -10.68 1.10 10.18
CA LEU A 69 -9.67 0.24 9.56
C LEU A 69 -10.29 -1.04 8.98
N GLN A 70 -11.25 -1.63 9.70
CA GLN A 70 -12.00 -2.79 9.22
C GLN A 70 -12.86 -2.44 7.99
N PHE A 71 -13.53 -1.29 8.01
CA PHE A 71 -14.29 -0.79 6.86
C PHE A 71 -13.41 -0.61 5.62
N HIS A 72 -12.23 0.01 5.76
CA HIS A 72 -11.29 0.16 4.65
C HIS A 72 -10.78 -1.19 4.13
N SER A 73 -10.46 -2.13 5.03
CA SER A 73 -10.07 -3.48 4.63
C SER A 73 -11.21 -4.21 3.88
N HIS A 74 -12.45 -4.04 4.33
CA HIS A 74 -13.61 -4.64 3.69
C HIS A 74 -13.89 -4.02 2.32
N SER A 75 -13.92 -2.69 2.24
CA SER A 75 -14.12 -1.92 1.01
C SER A 75 -13.04 -2.24 -0.04
N GLY A 76 -11.77 -2.37 0.37
CA GLY A 76 -10.69 -2.80 -0.53
C GLY A 76 -10.91 -4.21 -1.07
N LYS A 77 -11.39 -5.15 -0.24
CA LYS A 77 -11.70 -6.53 -0.66
C LYS A 77 -12.91 -6.58 -1.61
N GLU A 78 -13.94 -5.77 -1.36
CA GLU A 78 -15.10 -5.68 -2.24
C GLU A 78 -14.73 -5.13 -3.62
N GLU A 79 -13.91 -4.08 -3.66
CA GLU A 79 -13.43 -3.53 -4.93
C GLU A 79 -12.56 -4.55 -5.69
N GLN A 80 -11.69 -5.29 -5.01
CA GLN A 80 -10.91 -6.36 -5.63
C GLN A 80 -11.81 -7.45 -6.24
N ASN A 81 -12.83 -7.89 -5.49
CA ASN A 81 -13.80 -8.87 -5.98
C ASN A 81 -14.60 -8.33 -7.17
N ARG A 82 -14.92 -7.03 -7.19
CA ARG A 82 -15.60 -6.38 -8.32
C ARG A 82 -14.72 -6.37 -9.56
N ILE A 83 -13.43 -6.04 -9.43
CA ILE A 83 -12.46 -6.09 -10.52
C ILE A 83 -12.34 -7.52 -11.08
N GLU A 84 -12.29 -8.53 -10.21
CA GLU A 84 -12.22 -9.94 -10.62
C GLU A 84 -13.49 -10.39 -11.36
N ARG A 85 -14.69 -10.03 -10.89
CA ARG A 85 -15.96 -10.35 -11.57
C ARG A 85 -16.00 -9.73 -12.96
N LEU A 86 -15.66 -8.44 -13.07
CA LEU A 86 -15.61 -7.75 -14.36
C LEU A 86 -14.57 -8.38 -15.30
N ALA A 87 -13.42 -8.85 -14.79
CA ALA A 87 -12.45 -9.57 -15.59
C ALA A 87 -12.97 -10.93 -16.08
N LYS A 88 -13.70 -11.67 -15.23
CA LYS A 88 -14.35 -12.94 -15.62
C LYS A 88 -15.43 -12.73 -16.68
N GLU A 89 -16.25 -11.70 -16.54
CA GLU A 89 -17.26 -11.34 -17.55
C GLU A 89 -16.62 -11.00 -18.89
N ARG A 90 -15.50 -10.29 -18.90
CA ARG A 90 -14.74 -10.03 -20.14
C ARG A 90 -14.23 -11.32 -20.78
N LEU A 91 -13.63 -12.21 -19.99
CA LEU A 91 -13.16 -13.51 -20.48
C LEU A 91 -14.32 -14.38 -20.98
N GLN A 92 -15.51 -14.27 -20.39
CA GLN A 92 -16.68 -15.00 -20.83
C GLN A 92 -17.25 -14.44 -22.14
N ALA A 93 -17.28 -13.11 -22.30
CA ALA A 93 -17.67 -12.47 -23.56
C ALA A 93 -16.73 -12.89 -24.71
N LEU A 94 -15.42 -12.95 -24.46
CA LEU A 94 -14.44 -13.49 -25.40
C LEU A 94 -14.68 -14.95 -25.76
N LYS A 95 -15.07 -15.80 -24.80
CA LYS A 95 -15.38 -17.21 -25.05
C LYS A 95 -16.65 -17.43 -25.87
N ASN A 96 -17.54 -16.44 -25.88
CA ASN A 96 -18.82 -16.49 -26.58
C ASN A 96 -18.77 -15.76 -27.94
N ASP A 97 -17.59 -15.33 -28.39
CA ASP A 97 -17.36 -14.56 -29.63
C ASP A 97 -18.18 -13.25 -29.73
N ASP A 98 -18.60 -12.68 -28.59
CA ASP A 98 -19.32 -11.39 -28.54
C ASP A 98 -18.32 -10.24 -28.38
N GLU A 99 -17.76 -9.82 -29.51
CA GLU A 99 -16.77 -8.74 -29.58
C GLU A 99 -17.34 -7.38 -29.11
N GLU A 100 -18.63 -7.12 -29.32
CA GLU A 100 -19.24 -5.84 -28.97
C GLU A 100 -19.44 -5.69 -27.46
N ALA A 101 -19.93 -6.73 -26.78
CA ALA A 101 -20.02 -6.76 -25.33
C ALA A 101 -18.64 -6.69 -24.69
N HIS A 102 -17.65 -7.41 -25.25
CA HIS A 102 -16.26 -7.36 -24.79
C HIS A 102 -15.67 -5.94 -24.89
N MET A 103 -15.85 -5.25 -26.02
CA MET A 103 -15.36 -3.89 -26.22
C MET A 103 -16.08 -2.86 -25.33
N LYS A 104 -17.39 -3.02 -25.08
CA LYS A 104 -18.13 -2.17 -24.13
C LYS A 104 -17.62 -2.34 -22.69
N LEU A 105 -17.37 -3.58 -22.25
CA LEU A 105 -16.82 -3.88 -20.93
C LEU A 105 -15.38 -3.35 -20.76
N ILE A 106 -14.58 -3.38 -21.83
CA ILE A 106 -13.26 -2.76 -21.85
C ILE A 106 -13.36 -1.25 -21.67
N ASN A 107 -14.26 -0.57 -22.39
CA ASN A 107 -14.36 0.88 -22.35
C ASN A 107 -14.92 1.39 -21.00
N THR A 108 -15.89 0.70 -20.41
CA THR A 108 -16.39 1.01 -19.06
C THR A 108 -15.30 0.78 -18.00
N ALA A 109 -14.54 -0.30 -18.09
CA ALA A 109 -13.45 -0.57 -17.17
C ALA A 109 -12.24 0.36 -17.33
N LYS A 110 -11.95 0.79 -18.56
CA LYS A 110 -10.98 1.86 -18.86
C LYS A 110 -11.41 3.21 -18.26
N LEU A 111 -12.65 3.38 -17.80
CA LEU A 111 -13.07 4.61 -17.10
C LEU A 111 -12.94 4.53 -15.57
N ASP A 112 -12.91 3.31 -15.01
CA ASP A 112 -13.07 3.05 -13.58
C ASP A 112 -11.90 2.30 -12.90
N THR A 113 -10.92 1.80 -13.65
CA THR A 113 -9.75 1.14 -13.05
C THR A 113 -8.74 2.14 -12.44
N PRO A 114 -7.99 1.76 -11.38
CA PRO A 114 -6.90 2.59 -10.83
C PRO A 114 -5.85 3.03 -11.87
N ILE A 115 -5.73 2.27 -12.97
CA ILE A 115 -4.88 2.55 -14.13
C ILE A 115 -5.33 3.81 -14.87
N THR A 116 -6.61 4.20 -14.79
CA THR A 116 -7.16 5.33 -15.57
C THR A 116 -7.51 6.58 -14.76
N ARG A 117 -7.48 6.52 -13.43
CA ARG A 117 -7.50 7.73 -12.58
C ARG A 117 -6.35 8.71 -12.89
N PRO A 118 -5.09 8.25 -13.04
CA PRO A 118 -4.00 9.11 -13.51
C PRO A 118 -4.22 9.62 -14.95
N LEU A 119 -4.84 8.80 -15.81
CA LEU A 119 -5.18 9.17 -17.20
C LEU A 119 -6.27 10.26 -17.27
N LYS A 120 -7.22 10.33 -16.32
CA LYS A 120 -8.19 11.44 -16.23
C LYS A 120 -7.54 12.75 -15.80
N GLN A 121 -6.63 12.72 -14.82
CA GLN A 121 -5.92 13.92 -14.35
C GLN A 121 -4.98 14.51 -15.43
N THR A 122 -4.46 13.69 -16.35
CA THR A 122 -3.63 14.14 -17.48
C THR A 122 -4.41 14.47 -18.75
N LYS A 123 -5.71 14.18 -18.81
CA LYS A 123 -6.57 14.50 -19.97
C LYS A 123 -7.11 15.93 -19.98
N SER A 124 -6.98 16.68 -18.88
CA SER A 124 -7.35 18.11 -18.84
C SER A 124 -6.36 19.04 -19.56
N GLY A 125 -5.24 18.50 -20.07
CA GLY A 125 -4.34 19.19 -20.99
C GLY A 125 -4.37 18.52 -22.35
N PHE A 126 -5.27 18.96 -23.23
CA PHE A 126 -5.24 18.62 -24.64
C PHE A 126 -4.03 19.36 -25.26
N PHE A 127 -2.94 18.66 -25.50
CA PHE A 127 -1.77 19.16 -26.22
C PHE A 127 -1.51 18.23 -27.39
N ASP A 128 -1.53 18.78 -28.60
CA ASP A 128 -1.06 18.11 -29.81
C ASP A 128 0.41 17.71 -29.61
N VAL A 129 0.69 16.42 -29.67
CA VAL A 129 2.07 15.89 -29.66
C VAL A 129 2.38 15.43 -31.07
N GLU A 130 3.10 16.27 -31.81
CA GLU A 130 3.84 15.88 -33.01
C GLU A 130 4.87 14.79 -32.65
N GLY A 131 4.86 13.71 -33.42
CA GLY A 131 6.05 12.90 -33.76
C GLY A 131 6.96 12.44 -32.61
N GLY A 132 6.51 11.48 -31.81
CA GLY A 132 7.39 10.74 -30.89
C GLY A 132 8.34 9.75 -31.62
N PRO A 133 9.56 9.48 -31.11
CA PRO A 133 10.63 8.78 -31.84
C PRO A 133 10.52 7.24 -31.86
N ALA A 134 9.36 6.69 -31.53
CA ALA A 134 9.11 5.25 -31.54
C ALA A 134 7.86 4.99 -32.39
N SER A 135 8.04 4.93 -33.71
CA SER A 135 7.01 4.44 -34.60
C SER A 135 7.03 2.90 -34.64
N GLU A 136 5.86 2.32 -34.86
CA GLU A 136 5.57 0.88 -35.00
C GLU A 136 6.60 0.13 -35.89
N ALA A 137 7.13 0.81 -36.91
CA ALA A 137 8.17 0.30 -37.81
C ALA A 137 9.52 -0.03 -37.14
N THR A 138 9.81 0.49 -35.95
CA THR A 138 11.13 0.33 -35.29
C THR A 138 11.34 -1.07 -34.68
N PHE A 139 10.25 -1.81 -34.48
CA PHE A 139 10.21 -3.13 -33.81
C PHE A 139 9.78 -4.28 -34.74
N GLY A 140 9.77 -4.07 -36.07
CA GLY A 140 9.65 -5.17 -37.03
C GLY A 140 8.22 -5.58 -37.38
N ALA A 141 7.21 -4.75 -37.04
CA ALA A 141 5.92 -4.87 -37.71
C ALA A 141 6.11 -4.49 -39.18
N VAL A 142 5.95 -5.47 -40.08
CA VAL A 142 5.87 -5.21 -41.52
C VAL A 142 4.63 -4.36 -41.73
N VAL A 143 4.81 -3.08 -42.04
CA VAL A 143 3.75 -2.30 -42.66
C VAL A 143 3.54 -2.97 -44.01
N ALA A 144 2.51 -3.79 -44.11
CA ALA A 144 2.05 -4.30 -45.40
C ALA A 144 1.79 -3.06 -46.26
N ALA A 145 2.63 -2.88 -47.28
CA ALA A 145 2.41 -1.87 -48.30
C ALA A 145 1.26 -2.36 -49.18
N ASP A 146 0.04 -2.25 -48.66
CA ASP A 146 -1.15 -2.30 -49.49
C ASP A 146 -2.14 -1.26 -49.00
N GLY A 147 -2.50 -0.37 -49.91
CA GLY A 147 -3.32 0.79 -49.65
C GLY A 147 -4.67 0.40 -49.07
N VAL A 148 -4.90 0.77 -47.80
CA VAL A 148 -6.23 0.80 -47.21
C VAL A 148 -6.39 2.15 -46.53
N VAL A 149 -7.45 2.83 -46.96
CA VAL A 149 -7.99 4.10 -46.49
C VAL A 149 -7.80 4.27 -44.98
N GLU A 150 -7.17 5.37 -44.57
CA GLU A 150 -7.03 5.77 -43.16
C GLU A 150 -8.40 5.92 -42.51
N ASP A 151 -8.81 4.90 -41.76
CA ASP A 151 -9.89 5.02 -40.79
C ASP A 151 -9.36 5.76 -39.55
N LYS A 152 -9.64 7.07 -39.49
CA LYS A 152 -9.25 7.98 -38.39
C LYS A 152 -9.86 7.63 -37.02
N THR A 153 -10.54 6.49 -36.90
CA THR A 153 -11.13 5.99 -35.65
C THR A 153 -10.30 4.91 -34.97
N LYS A 154 -9.23 4.40 -35.59
CA LYS A 154 -8.34 3.42 -34.97
C LYS A 154 -7.41 4.13 -33.98
N VAL A 155 -7.90 4.27 -32.75
CA VAL A 155 -7.11 4.73 -31.61
C VAL A 155 -5.85 3.88 -31.55
N ASP A 156 -4.71 4.48 -31.91
CA ASP A 156 -3.43 3.80 -31.91
C ASP A 156 -3.07 3.44 -30.45
N TYR A 157 -3.21 2.16 -30.15
CA TYR A 157 -2.96 1.62 -28.82
C TYR A 157 -1.50 1.82 -28.41
N TYR A 158 -0.58 1.85 -29.38
CA TYR A 158 0.84 2.00 -29.15
C TYR A 158 1.18 3.37 -28.59
N THR A 159 0.69 4.45 -29.22
CA THR A 159 0.92 5.83 -28.74
C THR A 159 0.30 6.08 -27.36
N ILE A 160 -0.83 5.44 -27.05
CA ILE A 160 -1.44 5.56 -25.72
C ILE A 160 -0.63 4.81 -24.66
N ALA A 161 -0.16 3.59 -24.95
CA ALA A 161 0.64 2.78 -24.03
C ALA A 161 2.04 3.38 -23.81
N HIS A 162 2.64 3.96 -24.85
CA HIS A 162 3.96 4.58 -24.84
C HIS A 162 3.94 6.11 -24.68
N LYS A 163 2.83 6.67 -24.17
CA LYS A 163 2.67 8.12 -23.96
C LYS A 163 3.81 8.74 -23.16
N ILE A 164 4.38 8.00 -22.21
CA ILE A 164 5.59 8.38 -21.46
C ILE A 164 6.75 7.53 -21.98
N SER A 165 7.37 7.99 -23.07
CA SER A 165 8.59 7.38 -23.59
C SER A 165 9.81 8.09 -23.02
N GLU A 166 10.75 7.29 -22.51
CA GLU A 166 12.04 7.79 -22.05
C GLU A 166 13.12 7.26 -22.98
N ARG A 167 14.01 8.14 -23.43
CA ARG A 167 15.04 7.77 -24.39
C ARG A 167 16.25 7.16 -23.67
N VAL A 168 16.30 5.84 -23.61
CA VAL A 168 17.45 5.11 -23.05
C VAL A 168 18.54 4.99 -24.12
N THR A 169 19.50 5.91 -24.11
CA THR A 169 20.59 5.95 -25.11
C THR A 169 21.86 5.24 -24.68
N ARG A 170 22.02 4.93 -23.38
CA ARG A 170 23.23 4.36 -22.81
C ARG A 170 22.90 3.22 -21.84
N GLN A 171 23.83 2.28 -21.72
CA GLN A 171 23.76 1.25 -20.68
C GLN A 171 23.97 1.87 -19.29
N SER A 172 23.38 1.27 -18.27
CA SER A 172 23.60 1.64 -16.86
C SER A 172 25.08 1.51 -16.49
N THR A 173 25.60 2.42 -15.66
CA THR A 173 26.99 2.37 -15.18
C THR A 173 27.20 1.24 -14.17
N ILE A 174 26.12 0.73 -13.58
CA ILE A 174 26.14 -0.43 -12.67
C ILE A 174 26.47 -1.72 -13.44
N LEU A 175 26.17 -1.77 -14.74
CA LEU A 175 26.42 -2.94 -15.56
C LEU A 175 27.91 -3.06 -15.91
N ALA A 176 28.53 -4.16 -15.48
CA ALA A 176 29.90 -4.54 -15.76
C ALA A 176 29.97 -5.76 -16.71
N GLY A 177 31.17 -6.13 -17.17
CA GLY A 177 31.39 -7.42 -17.84
C GLY A 177 30.94 -7.53 -19.31
N GLY A 178 30.46 -6.45 -19.92
CA GLY A 178 30.13 -6.39 -21.35
C GLY A 178 29.39 -5.13 -21.78
N THR A 179 29.09 -5.03 -23.08
CA THR A 179 28.26 -3.97 -23.66
C THR A 179 26.95 -4.53 -24.21
N LEU A 180 25.83 -3.85 -23.94
CA LEU A 180 24.52 -4.26 -24.45
C LEU A 180 24.45 -4.14 -25.99
N LYS A 181 23.85 -5.16 -26.65
CA LYS A 181 23.58 -5.11 -28.10
C LYS A 181 22.49 -4.08 -28.39
N LYS A 182 22.47 -3.51 -29.60
CA LYS A 182 21.46 -2.50 -30.02
C LYS A 182 20.01 -2.99 -29.81
N CYS A 183 19.71 -4.26 -30.10
CA CYS A 183 18.38 -4.83 -29.86
C CYS A 183 18.02 -4.88 -28.38
N GLN A 184 18.99 -5.12 -27.49
CA GLN A 184 18.80 -5.13 -26.05
C GLN A 184 18.56 -3.71 -25.50
N ILE A 185 19.21 -2.70 -26.07
CA ILE A 185 18.95 -1.29 -25.72
C ILE A 185 17.52 -0.89 -26.13
N LYS A 186 17.08 -1.29 -27.35
CA LYS A 186 15.70 -1.08 -27.79
C LYS A 186 14.69 -1.78 -26.85
N GLY A 187 14.94 -3.04 -26.49
CA GLY A 187 14.11 -3.79 -25.54
C GLY A 187 14.06 -3.14 -24.15
N LEU A 188 15.20 -2.65 -23.65
CA LEU A 188 15.28 -1.90 -22.40
C LEU A 188 14.48 -0.60 -22.45
N GLN A 189 14.60 0.17 -23.53
CA GLN A 189 13.83 1.40 -23.74
C GLN A 189 12.32 1.12 -23.73
N TRP A 190 11.92 0.04 -24.39
CA TRP A 190 10.51 -0.39 -24.42
C TRP A 190 10.00 -0.75 -23.02
N MET A 191 10.72 -1.58 -22.27
CA MET A 191 10.35 -1.93 -20.89
C MET A 191 10.34 -0.72 -19.95
N ALA A 192 11.30 0.20 -20.09
CA ALA A 192 11.33 1.44 -19.29
C ALA A 192 10.12 2.35 -19.58
N SER A 193 9.67 2.42 -20.84
CA SER A 193 8.45 3.14 -21.20
C SER A 193 7.20 2.51 -20.57
N LEU A 194 7.08 1.17 -20.60
CA LEU A 194 5.99 0.47 -19.94
C LEU A 194 5.99 0.67 -18.42
N TYR A 195 7.18 0.62 -17.81
CA TYR A 195 7.36 0.91 -16.40
C TYR A 195 6.87 2.33 -16.05
N ASN A 196 7.24 3.34 -16.84
CA ASN A 196 6.80 4.72 -16.63
C ASN A 196 5.27 4.87 -16.81
N SER A 197 4.67 4.11 -17.73
CA SER A 197 3.22 4.05 -17.93
C SER A 197 2.47 3.17 -16.91
N ARG A 198 3.17 2.52 -15.97
CA ARG A 198 2.63 1.54 -15.01
C ARG A 198 1.89 0.38 -15.68
N LEU A 199 2.44 -0.08 -16.80
CA LEU A 199 1.93 -1.22 -17.57
C LEU A 199 2.85 -2.42 -17.39
N ASP A 200 2.26 -3.61 -17.31
CA ASP A 200 3.00 -4.86 -17.27
C ASP A 200 3.52 -5.22 -18.67
N SER A 201 4.72 -5.79 -18.73
CA SER A 201 5.39 -6.16 -19.98
C SER A 201 5.50 -7.68 -20.11
N ILE A 202 5.18 -8.22 -21.29
CA ILE A 202 5.48 -9.61 -21.64
C ILE A 202 6.57 -9.60 -22.72
N LEU A 203 7.73 -10.18 -22.41
CA LEU A 203 8.79 -10.41 -23.40
C LEU A 203 8.50 -11.69 -24.17
N ALA A 204 7.77 -11.55 -25.28
CA ALA A 204 7.62 -12.59 -26.27
C ALA A 204 8.86 -12.55 -27.19
N ASP A 205 9.74 -13.55 -27.05
CA ASP A 205 10.87 -13.68 -27.97
C ASP A 205 10.40 -14.47 -29.18
N ASP A 206 10.52 -13.89 -30.38
CA ASP A 206 10.41 -14.64 -31.61
C ASP A 206 11.63 -15.54 -31.78
N VAL A 207 11.37 -16.85 -31.84
CA VAL A 207 12.30 -17.88 -32.36
C VAL A 207 12.36 -17.82 -33.90
N LEU A 208 11.85 -16.74 -34.51
CA LEU A 208 11.69 -16.62 -35.96
C LEU A 208 12.80 -15.86 -36.69
N SER A 209 13.82 -15.36 -35.99
CA SER A 209 15.01 -14.79 -36.65
C SER A 209 16.19 -15.74 -36.51
N ALA A 210 16.58 -16.31 -37.65
CA ALA A 210 17.56 -17.38 -37.81
C ALA A 210 18.97 -17.02 -37.31
N GLY A 211 19.23 -17.21 -36.01
CA GLY A 211 20.57 -17.11 -35.43
C GLY A 211 20.72 -17.97 -34.16
N PRO A 212 21.93 -18.47 -33.84
CA PRO A 212 22.14 -19.50 -32.80
C PRO A 212 22.07 -18.99 -31.35
N ILE A 213 21.35 -17.91 -31.05
CA ILE A 213 21.53 -17.22 -29.76
C ILE A 213 20.22 -16.57 -29.31
N GLY A 214 19.68 -17.03 -28.19
CA GLY A 214 18.54 -16.41 -27.51
C GLY A 214 18.80 -14.93 -27.22
N LEU A 215 17.75 -14.10 -27.31
CA LEU A 215 17.79 -12.63 -27.27
C LEU A 215 18.34 -12.02 -25.97
N GLY A 216 18.72 -12.86 -25.00
CA GLY A 216 19.32 -12.48 -23.74
C GLY A 216 18.30 -11.90 -22.77
N LYS A 217 17.11 -12.52 -22.62
CA LYS A 217 16.07 -12.11 -21.66
C LYS A 217 16.64 -11.84 -20.27
N THR A 218 17.51 -12.72 -19.78
CA THR A 218 18.20 -12.56 -18.49
C THR A 218 18.95 -11.23 -18.41
N ILE A 219 19.77 -10.92 -19.41
CA ILE A 219 20.53 -9.66 -19.45
C ILE A 219 19.60 -8.46 -19.58
N GLN A 220 18.51 -8.57 -20.35
CA GLN A 220 17.50 -7.52 -20.47
C GLN A 220 16.78 -7.25 -19.14
N THR A 221 16.47 -8.28 -18.36
CA THR A 221 15.88 -8.13 -17.02
C THR A 221 16.87 -7.49 -16.05
N ILE A 222 18.13 -7.94 -16.04
CA ILE A 222 19.18 -7.37 -15.18
C ILE A 222 19.42 -5.89 -15.54
N SER A 223 19.44 -5.55 -16.84
CA SER A 223 19.64 -4.18 -17.29
C SER A 223 18.47 -3.27 -16.95
N LEU A 224 17.23 -3.78 -16.95
CA LEU A 224 16.07 -3.05 -16.47
C LEU A 224 16.20 -2.71 -14.99
N ILE A 225 16.55 -3.68 -14.14
CA ILE A 225 16.73 -3.44 -12.70
C ILE A 225 17.85 -2.43 -12.46
N ALA A 226 18.99 -2.59 -13.12
CA ALA A 226 20.11 -1.64 -13.05
C ALA A 226 19.68 -0.22 -13.44
N PHE A 227 18.92 -0.08 -14.52
CA PHE A 227 18.36 1.19 -14.95
C PHE A 227 17.41 1.81 -13.92
N LEU A 228 16.53 1.03 -13.29
CA LEU A 228 15.62 1.53 -12.25
C LEU A 228 16.37 2.00 -11.00
N VAL A 229 17.40 1.26 -10.59
CA VAL A 229 18.22 1.62 -9.43
C VAL A 229 19.03 2.89 -9.69
N GLU A 230 19.65 2.97 -10.86
CA GLU A 230 20.50 4.12 -11.21
C GLU A 230 19.67 5.36 -11.55
N SER A 231 18.77 5.26 -12.53
CA SER A 231 18.06 6.41 -13.11
C SER A 231 16.83 6.81 -12.30
N LYS A 232 16.08 5.83 -11.76
CA LYS A 232 14.86 6.10 -10.97
C LYS A 232 15.12 6.14 -9.46
N ARG A 233 16.35 5.89 -9.02
CA ARG A 233 16.77 5.85 -7.60
C ARG A 233 15.91 4.90 -6.76
N GLN A 234 15.53 3.76 -7.34
CA GLN A 234 14.77 2.73 -6.66
C GLN A 234 15.66 1.51 -6.38
N PRO A 235 16.22 1.37 -5.17
CA PRO A 235 17.16 0.29 -4.89
C PRO A 235 16.50 -1.10 -4.78
N GLY A 236 15.20 -1.18 -4.49
CA GLY A 236 14.49 -2.45 -4.30
C GLY A 236 13.29 -2.32 -3.37
N PRO A 237 12.64 -3.44 -2.99
CA PRO A 237 13.02 -4.83 -3.31
C PRO A 237 12.58 -5.29 -4.72
N TYR A 238 13.36 -6.16 -5.34
CA TYR A 238 13.04 -6.80 -6.63
C TYR A 238 12.92 -8.33 -6.47
N LEU A 239 11.88 -8.92 -7.04
CA LEU A 239 11.64 -10.38 -7.02
C LEU A 239 11.75 -10.97 -8.43
N ILE A 240 12.59 -11.97 -8.57
CA ILE A 240 12.76 -12.74 -9.81
C ILE A 240 12.43 -14.20 -9.53
N ILE A 241 11.46 -14.75 -10.26
CA ILE A 241 11.05 -16.15 -10.15
C ILE A 241 11.55 -16.89 -11.38
N VAL A 242 12.31 -17.97 -11.16
CA VAL A 242 12.95 -18.75 -12.23
C VAL A 242 12.78 -20.25 -11.97
N PRO A 243 12.75 -21.08 -13.03
CA PRO A 243 12.90 -22.52 -12.90
C PRO A 243 14.19 -22.89 -12.16
N LEU A 244 14.15 -23.96 -11.37
CA LEU A 244 15.31 -24.39 -10.58
C LEU A 244 16.54 -24.68 -11.45
N SER A 245 16.33 -25.20 -12.65
CA SER A 245 17.40 -25.53 -13.62
C SER A 245 18.17 -24.31 -14.13
N THR A 246 17.57 -23.11 -14.14
CA THR A 246 18.22 -21.89 -14.67
C THR A 246 18.75 -20.98 -13.57
N MET A 247 18.46 -21.26 -12.29
CA MET A 247 18.86 -20.43 -11.15
C MET A 247 20.38 -20.22 -11.04
N THR A 248 21.19 -21.23 -11.35
CA THR A 248 22.66 -21.10 -11.37
C THR A 248 23.13 -20.15 -12.47
N ASN A 249 22.53 -20.23 -13.66
CA ASN A 249 22.78 -19.30 -14.75
C ASN A 249 22.47 -17.85 -14.34
N TRP A 250 21.30 -17.61 -13.74
CA TRP A 250 20.94 -16.29 -13.22
C TRP A 250 21.94 -15.77 -12.18
N SER A 251 22.39 -16.64 -11.26
CA SER A 251 23.38 -16.27 -10.24
C SER A 251 24.72 -15.84 -10.85
N SER A 252 25.19 -16.56 -11.86
CA SER A 252 26.41 -16.24 -12.58
C SER A 252 26.28 -14.95 -13.39
N GLU A 253 25.15 -14.74 -14.07
CA GLU A 253 24.90 -13.52 -14.84
C GLU A 253 24.82 -12.29 -13.92
N PHE A 254 24.20 -12.37 -12.74
CA PHE A 254 24.22 -11.28 -11.76
C PHE A 254 25.64 -10.98 -11.26
N THR A 255 26.42 -12.01 -10.95
CA THR A 255 27.81 -11.83 -10.50
C THR A 255 28.67 -11.19 -11.57
N LYS A 256 28.45 -11.53 -12.84
CA LYS A 256 29.20 -11.02 -13.98
C LYS A 256 28.77 -9.61 -14.37
N TRP A 257 27.47 -9.39 -14.55
CA TRP A 257 26.92 -8.15 -15.11
C TRP A 257 26.63 -7.10 -14.07
N ALA A 258 26.37 -7.48 -12.83
CA ALA A 258 25.88 -6.55 -11.82
C ALA A 258 26.46 -6.89 -10.43
N PRO A 259 27.80 -6.90 -10.26
CA PRO A 259 28.47 -7.35 -9.03
C PRO A 259 28.15 -6.49 -7.80
N GLY A 260 27.68 -5.26 -8.00
CA GLY A 260 27.26 -4.36 -6.90
C GLY A 260 25.90 -4.71 -6.28
N PHE A 261 25.14 -5.64 -6.87
CA PHE A 261 23.85 -6.05 -6.34
C PHE A 261 23.97 -7.13 -5.27
N ILE A 262 23.17 -6.99 -4.21
CA ILE A 262 23.00 -8.04 -3.20
C ILE A 262 21.93 -9.00 -3.70
N MET A 263 22.35 -10.19 -4.16
CA MET A 263 21.43 -11.22 -4.63
C MET A 263 21.25 -12.32 -3.58
N VAL A 264 20.00 -12.59 -3.19
CA VAL A 264 19.64 -13.70 -2.29
C VAL A 264 19.04 -14.86 -3.09
N SER A 265 19.76 -15.98 -3.16
CA SER A 265 19.28 -17.20 -3.82
C SER A 265 18.53 -18.11 -2.82
N TYR A 266 17.23 -18.28 -3.00
CA TYR A 266 16.40 -19.10 -2.12
C TYR A 266 16.36 -20.57 -2.58
N LYS A 267 17.30 -21.38 -2.07
CA LYS A 267 17.45 -22.80 -2.41
C LYS A 267 17.87 -23.66 -1.21
N GLY A 268 17.91 -24.98 -1.41
CA GLY A 268 18.41 -25.93 -0.42
C GLY A 268 17.32 -26.48 0.49
N ASN A 269 17.73 -27.09 1.61
CA ASN A 269 16.83 -27.79 2.53
C ASN A 269 16.00 -26.80 3.39
N PRO A 270 14.94 -27.25 4.09
CA PRO A 270 14.10 -26.37 4.89
C PRO A 270 14.84 -25.58 5.98
N ALA A 271 15.90 -26.14 6.56
CA ALA A 271 16.70 -25.45 7.58
C ALA A 271 17.49 -24.28 6.99
N GLN A 272 18.16 -24.47 5.86
CA GLN A 272 18.86 -23.41 5.12
C GLN A 272 17.90 -22.28 4.72
N ARG A 273 16.73 -22.64 4.21
CA ARG A 273 15.69 -21.67 3.83
C ARG A 273 15.16 -20.87 5.02
N ARG A 274 15.04 -21.49 6.20
CA ARG A 274 14.63 -20.81 7.43
C ARG A 274 15.65 -19.75 7.88
N LEU A 275 16.95 -20.03 7.73
CA LEU A 275 18.00 -19.05 8.00
C LEU A 275 17.89 -17.85 7.05
N LEU A 276 17.68 -18.09 5.75
CA LEU A 276 17.46 -17.04 4.75
C LEU A 276 16.22 -16.21 5.05
N GLN A 277 15.12 -16.81 5.51
CA GLN A 277 13.92 -16.06 5.91
C GLN A 277 14.21 -15.07 7.05
N GLY A 278 15.09 -15.42 8.00
CA GLY A 278 15.52 -14.50 9.05
C GLY A 278 16.19 -13.26 8.48
N TYR A 279 17.10 -13.44 7.51
CA TYR A 279 17.77 -12.35 6.80
C TYR A 279 16.78 -11.50 5.99
N LEU A 280 15.88 -12.15 5.23
CA LEU A 280 14.89 -11.47 4.39
C LEU A 280 13.88 -10.63 5.19
N ARG A 281 13.57 -10.99 6.45
CA ARG A 281 12.67 -10.20 7.31
C ARG A 281 13.21 -8.81 7.64
N VAL A 282 14.53 -8.64 7.65
CA VAL A 282 15.17 -7.35 7.95
C VAL A 282 15.19 -6.43 6.71
N GLY A 283 15.03 -7.00 5.50
CA GLY A 283 14.93 -6.21 4.27
C GLY A 283 16.27 -5.67 3.74
N HIS A 284 17.41 -6.22 4.18
CA HIS A 284 18.74 -5.83 3.67
C HIS A 284 19.11 -6.61 2.40
N PHE A 285 18.39 -6.40 1.31
CA PHE A 285 18.70 -6.97 -0.01
C PHE A 285 18.08 -6.14 -1.14
#